data_AF-A0A836JRL3-F1
#
_entry.id   AF-A0A836JRL3-F1
#
_cell.length_a   1.000
_cell.length_b   1.000
_cell.length_c   1.000
_cell.angle_alpha   90.00
_cell.angle_beta   90.00
_cell.angle_gamma   90.00
#
_symmetry.space_group_name_H-M   'P 1'
#
loop_
_entity.id
_entity.type
_entity.pdbx_description
1 polymer ?
#
loop_
_entity_poly.entity_id
_entity_poly.type
_entity_poly.pdbx_seq_one_letter_code
_entity_poly.pdbx_strand_id
1 'polypeptide(L)'
;MLSEAYDKKRSGQPKKFEDEEVEALLEVDQDPSQTQEELAKSLNVDRSTISKHLKAIGMIQKQGNYVLYELKPRDVKRRKITCELLLQRHRRKKQRFHSYENTKKWVDSWITSKDVSFFRGGIHLLLKRCNEKK
;
A
#
# COMPACT_ATOMS: atom_id res chain seq x y z
N MET A 1 -29.61 -48.28 17.92
CA MET A 1 -29.02 -46.99 18.33
C MET A 1 -27.64 -46.88 17.69
N LEU A 2 -27.47 -46.00 16.72
CA LEU A 2 -26.15 -45.71 16.14
C LEU A 2 -25.50 -44.65 17.03
N SER A 3 -24.43 -45.01 17.72
CA SER A 3 -23.60 -44.07 18.48
C SER A 3 -22.84 -43.18 17.51
N GLU A 4 -23.19 -41.89 17.46
CA GLU A 4 -22.43 -40.88 16.72
C GLU A 4 -21.05 -40.74 17.36
N ALA A 5 -20.01 -41.16 16.65
CA ALA A 5 -18.63 -40.92 17.04
C ALA A 5 -18.28 -39.46 16.73
N TYR A 6 -18.33 -38.59 17.75
CA TYR A 6 -17.87 -37.21 17.62
C TYR A 6 -16.34 -37.20 17.53
N ASP A 7 -15.82 -36.80 16.37
CA ASP A 7 -14.39 -36.59 16.15
C ASP A 7 -13.92 -35.38 16.99
N LYS A 8 -13.07 -35.64 17.97
CA LYS A 8 -12.51 -34.59 18.83
C LYS A 8 -11.41 -33.87 18.07
N LYS A 9 -11.37 -32.54 18.14
CA LYS A 9 -10.27 -31.75 17.56
C LYS A 9 -8.93 -32.28 18.05
N ARG A 10 -8.11 -32.79 17.13
CA ARG A 10 -6.73 -33.20 17.43
C ARG A 10 -5.95 -32.00 17.95
N SER A 11 -5.15 -32.21 18.98
CA SER A 11 -4.11 -31.27 19.38
C SER A 11 -3.14 -31.12 18.21
N GLY A 12 -3.16 -29.95 17.56
CA GLY A 12 -2.25 -29.64 16.48
C GLY A 12 -0.79 -29.61 16.94
N GLN A 13 0.11 -29.44 15.97
CA GLN A 13 1.52 -29.21 16.27
C GLN A 13 1.69 -27.90 17.07
N PRO A 14 2.48 -27.88 18.15
CA PRO A 14 2.72 -26.65 18.90
C PRO A 14 3.39 -25.58 18.01
N LYS A 15 2.90 -24.33 18.12
CA LYS A 15 3.52 -23.18 17.45
C LYS A 15 4.91 -22.94 18.05
N LYS A 16 5.88 -22.58 17.20
CA LYS A 16 7.28 -22.39 17.60
C LYS A 16 7.59 -20.98 18.13
N PHE A 17 6.72 -20.01 17.83
CA PHE A 17 6.78 -18.62 18.25
C PHE A 17 5.36 -18.03 18.12
N GLU A 18 5.08 -16.97 18.87
CA GLU A 18 3.74 -16.36 18.90
C GLU A 18 3.60 -15.26 17.84
N ASP A 19 2.36 -15.04 17.39
CA ASP A 19 2.06 -14.00 16.41
C ASP A 19 2.36 -12.60 17.00
N GLU A 20 2.29 -12.44 18.34
CA GLU A 20 2.68 -11.21 19.05
C GLU A 20 4.19 -10.88 18.94
N GLU A 21 5.07 -11.88 18.83
CA GLU A 21 6.52 -11.64 18.64
C GLU A 21 6.82 -11.08 17.24
N VAL A 22 6.10 -11.57 16.23
CA VAL A 22 6.21 -11.05 14.85
C VAL A 22 5.66 -9.63 14.79
N GLU A 23 4.55 -9.36 15.47
CA GLU A 23 3.95 -8.03 15.55
C GLU A 23 4.89 -7.05 16.26
N ALA A 24 5.49 -7.44 17.39
CA ALA A 24 6.46 -6.62 18.11
C ALA A 24 7.67 -6.26 17.24
N LEU A 25 8.20 -7.19 16.45
CA LEU A 25 9.30 -6.90 15.52
C LEU A 25 8.89 -5.91 14.41
N LEU A 26 7.66 -6.02 13.91
CA LEU A 26 7.09 -5.07 12.95
C LEU A 26 6.80 -3.69 13.58
N GLU A 27 6.67 -3.61 14.90
CA GLU A 27 6.56 -2.33 15.62
C GLU A 27 7.92 -1.70 15.93
N VAL A 28 8.93 -2.53 16.24
CA VAL A 28 10.29 -2.12 16.56
C VAL A 28 11.02 -1.60 15.32
N ASP A 29 10.80 -2.21 14.15
CA ASP A 29 11.36 -1.73 12.89
C ASP A 29 10.39 -0.77 12.19
N GLN A 30 10.66 0.53 12.31
CA GLN A 30 10.00 1.60 11.53
C GLN A 30 10.28 1.52 10.02
N ASP A 31 10.87 0.45 9.52
CA ASP A 31 11.25 0.30 8.12
C ASP A 31 10.23 -0.55 7.34
N PRO A 32 9.28 0.09 6.61
CA PRO A 32 8.31 -0.61 5.78
C PRO A 32 8.93 -1.34 4.57
N SER A 33 10.27 -1.32 4.43
CA SER A 33 11.01 -2.04 3.39
C SER A 33 11.63 -3.37 3.83
N GLN A 34 11.48 -3.76 5.10
CA GLN A 34 12.06 -5.00 5.62
C GLN A 34 11.51 -6.21 4.88
N THR A 35 12.42 -7.05 4.41
CA THR A 35 12.10 -8.20 3.58
C THR A 35 11.79 -9.44 4.42
N GLN A 36 11.00 -10.37 3.87
CA GLN A 36 10.71 -11.64 4.56
C GLN A 36 11.97 -12.43 4.93
N GLU A 37 13.06 -12.25 4.18
CA GLU A 37 14.34 -12.91 4.45
C GLU A 37 15.06 -12.33 5.67
N GLU A 38 14.98 -11.01 5.89
CA GLU A 38 15.57 -10.38 7.07
C GLU A 38 14.82 -10.78 8.33
N LEU A 39 13.48 -10.76 8.26
CA LEU A 39 12.65 -11.27 9.36
C LEU A 39 12.92 -12.75 9.63
N ALA A 40 13.02 -13.57 8.57
CA ALA A 40 13.29 -15.01 8.70
C ALA A 40 14.63 -15.28 9.38
N LYS A 41 15.67 -14.50 9.03
CA LYS A 41 16.99 -14.59 9.66
C LYS A 41 16.96 -14.15 11.12
N SER A 42 16.25 -13.06 11.44
CA SER A 42 16.16 -12.54 12.82
C SER A 42 15.44 -13.49 13.77
N LEU A 43 14.33 -14.07 13.31
CA LEU A 43 13.52 -15.02 14.06
C LEU A 43 14.02 -16.47 13.92
N ASN A 44 15.05 -16.70 13.10
CA ASN A 44 15.59 -18.02 12.77
C ASN A 44 14.52 -19.03 12.33
N VAL A 45 13.58 -18.56 11.50
CA VAL A 45 12.43 -19.34 11.01
C VAL A 45 12.42 -19.34 9.49
N ASP A 46 11.82 -20.37 8.89
CA ASP A 46 11.71 -20.44 7.43
C ASP A 46 10.84 -19.28 6.89
N ARG A 47 11.25 -18.73 5.74
CA ARG A 47 10.56 -17.64 5.05
C ARG A 47 9.07 -17.93 4.82
N SER A 48 8.71 -19.18 4.54
CA SER A 48 7.31 -19.57 4.33
C SER A 48 6.47 -19.46 5.60
N THR A 49 7.08 -19.64 6.78
CA THR A 49 6.43 -19.48 8.08
C THR A 49 6.08 -18.03 8.33
N ILE A 50 7.02 -17.11 8.07
CA ILE A 50 6.79 -15.67 8.13
C ILE A 50 5.69 -15.25 7.16
N SER A 51 5.74 -15.74 5.92
CA SER A 51 4.70 -15.45 4.93
C SER A 51 3.28 -15.86 5.40
N LYS A 52 3.16 -17.01 6.08
CA LYS A 52 1.88 -17.49 6.64
C LYS A 52 1.43 -16.63 7.82
N HIS A 53 2.33 -16.26 8.73
CA HIS A 53 2.00 -15.43 9.89
C HIS A 53 1.64 -13.99 9.47
N LEU A 54 2.40 -13.37 8.57
CA LEU A 54 2.06 -12.05 8.04
C LEU A 54 0.63 -12.01 7.45
N LYS A 55 0.22 -13.08 6.75
CA LYS A 55 -1.16 -13.21 6.26
C LYS A 55 -2.18 -13.41 7.39
N ALA A 56 -1.83 -14.19 8.42
CA ALA A 56 -2.70 -14.42 9.58
C ALA A 56 -2.95 -13.14 10.38
N ILE A 57 -1.95 -12.27 10.49
CA ILE A 57 -2.01 -10.94 11.14
C ILE A 57 -2.71 -9.89 10.22
N GLY A 58 -3.11 -10.28 9.00
CA GLY A 58 -3.83 -9.38 8.09
C GLY A 58 -2.93 -8.42 7.31
N MET A 59 -1.64 -8.71 7.16
CA MET A 59 -0.78 -7.98 6.24
C MET A 59 -1.03 -8.37 4.78
N ILE A 60 -1.00 -7.38 3.88
CA ILE A 60 -1.16 -7.56 2.44
C ILE A 60 0.09 -7.08 1.72
N GLN A 61 0.55 -7.86 0.74
CA GLN A 61 1.68 -7.47 -0.11
C GLN A 61 1.22 -6.49 -1.20
N LYS A 62 1.87 -5.32 -1.29
CA LYS A 62 1.64 -4.30 -2.33
C LYS A 62 2.99 -3.82 -2.88
N GLN A 63 3.19 -3.98 -4.20
CA GLN A 63 4.40 -3.53 -4.89
C GLN A 63 5.72 -4.02 -4.23
N GLY A 64 5.73 -5.24 -3.70
CA GLY A 64 6.88 -5.83 -3.02
C GLY A 64 6.90 -5.66 -1.50
N ASN A 65 6.11 -4.73 -0.93
CA ASN A 65 6.12 -4.41 0.50
C ASN A 65 4.91 -5.03 1.23
N TYR A 66 5.09 -5.46 2.47
CA TYR A 66 3.99 -5.90 3.34
C TYR A 66 3.41 -4.70 4.09
N VAL A 67 2.10 -4.50 3.98
CA VAL A 67 1.39 -3.39 4.60
C VAL A 67 0.26 -3.93 5.47
N LEU A 68 0.20 -3.50 6.73
CA LEU A 68 -0.88 -3.84 7.64
C LEU A 68 -2.21 -3.32 7.08
N TYR A 69 -3.23 -4.18 7.03
CA TYR A 69 -4.55 -3.77 6.55
C TYR A 69 -5.20 -2.75 7.50
N GLU A 70 -4.93 -2.89 8.80
CA GLU A 70 -5.30 -1.90 9.82
C GLU A 70 -4.30 -0.74 9.82
N LEU A 71 -4.77 0.41 9.34
CA LEU A 71 -3.95 1.62 9.27
C LEU A 71 -3.69 2.14 10.69
N LYS A 72 -2.41 2.27 11.06
CA LYS A 72 -2.03 2.96 12.30
C LYS A 72 -2.66 4.36 12.32
N PRO A 73 -3.04 4.92 13.50
CA PRO A 73 -3.67 6.24 13.60
C PRO A 73 -2.90 7.36 12.87
N ARG A 74 -1.57 7.26 12.83
CA ARG A 74 -0.68 8.15 12.06
C ARG A 74 -0.95 8.11 10.56
N ASP A 75 -1.14 6.92 9.99
CA ASP A 75 -1.36 6.73 8.56
C ASP A 75 -2.78 7.09 8.15
N VAL A 76 -3.76 6.85 9.03
CA VAL A 76 -5.12 7.40 8.87
C VAL A 76 -5.07 8.92 8.79
N LYS A 77 -4.34 9.58 9.70
CA LYS A 77 -4.19 11.04 9.72
C LYS A 77 -3.48 11.56 8.47
N ARG A 78 -2.39 10.92 8.04
CA ARG A 78 -1.69 11.26 6.78
C ARG A 78 -2.60 11.14 5.57
N ARG A 79 -3.33 10.03 5.45
CA ARG A 79 -4.28 9.82 4.36
C ARG A 79 -5.37 10.88 4.35
N LYS A 80 -5.92 11.23 5.51
CA LYS A 80 -6.92 12.29 5.64
C LYS A 80 -6.39 13.63 5.12
N ILE A 81 -5.20 14.05 5.56
CA ILE A 81 -4.56 15.29 5.12
C ILE A 81 -4.33 15.29 3.60
N THR A 82 -3.80 14.19 3.06
CA THR A 82 -3.58 14.07 1.61
C THR A 82 -4.89 14.16 0.83
N CYS A 83 -5.94 13.47 1.26
CA CYS A 83 -7.27 13.54 0.64
C CYS A 83 -7.84 14.96 0.69
N GLU A 84 -7.73 15.66 1.83
CA GLU A 84 -8.17 17.06 1.96
C GLU A 84 -7.44 17.99 0.99
N LEU A 85 -6.12 17.87 0.88
CA LEU A 85 -5.30 18.66 -0.06
C LEU A 85 -5.68 18.39 -1.52
N LEU A 86 -5.89 17.11 -1.88
CA LEU A 86 -6.31 16.72 -3.23
C LEU A 86 -7.70 17.25 -3.56
N LEU A 87 -8.64 17.19 -2.62
CA LEU A 87 -9.99 17.75 -2.78
C LEU A 87 -9.96 19.27 -2.93
N GLN A 88 -9.15 19.98 -2.12
CA GLN A 88 -8.97 21.42 -2.27
C GLN A 88 -8.37 21.77 -3.64
N ARG A 89 -7.38 21.01 -4.12
CA ARG A 89 -6.78 21.20 -5.44
C ARG A 89 -7.79 20.93 -6.57
N HIS A 90 -8.62 19.90 -6.42
CA HIS A 90 -9.69 19.59 -7.36
C HIS A 90 -10.73 20.71 -7.40
N ARG A 91 -11.15 21.24 -6.24
CA ARG A 91 -12.08 22.39 -6.15
C ARG A 91 -11.52 23.67 -6.76
N ARG A 92 -10.21 23.93 -6.63
CA ARG A 92 -9.54 25.10 -7.24
C ARG A 92 -9.42 24.98 -8.76
N LYS A 93 -9.37 23.76 -9.31
CA LYS A 93 -9.44 23.53 -10.76
C LYS A 93 -10.90 23.42 -11.17
N LYS A 94 -11.47 24.49 -11.74
CA LYS A 94 -12.82 24.51 -12.34
C LYS A 94 -13.05 23.53 -13.51
N GLN A 95 -12.13 22.60 -13.77
CA GLN A 95 -12.32 21.56 -14.77
C GLN A 95 -13.06 20.38 -14.13
N ARG A 96 -14.38 20.40 -14.28
CA ARG A 96 -15.21 19.23 -14.05
C ARG A 96 -15.19 18.38 -15.31
N PHE A 97 -14.65 17.18 -15.19
CA PHE A 97 -14.78 16.16 -16.21
C PHE A 97 -16.12 15.45 -16.00
N HIS A 98 -17.09 15.72 -16.90
CA HIS A 98 -18.46 15.23 -16.76
C HIS A 98 -18.70 13.89 -17.47
N SER A 99 -17.71 13.39 -18.20
CA SER A 99 -17.77 12.10 -18.91
C SER A 99 -16.34 11.61 -19.19
N TYR A 100 -16.14 10.30 -19.19
CA TYR A 100 -14.89 9.65 -19.59
C TYR A 100 -14.41 10.14 -20.96
N GLU A 101 -15.33 10.30 -21.91
CA GLU A 101 -14.99 10.68 -23.28
C GLU A 101 -14.54 12.15 -23.38
N ASN A 102 -15.11 13.02 -22.55
CA ASN A 102 -14.67 14.41 -22.42
C ASN A 102 -13.26 14.48 -21.79
N THR A 103 -12.99 13.65 -20.77
CA THR A 103 -11.65 13.53 -20.18
C THR A 103 -10.63 13.02 -21.19
N LYS A 104 -10.99 11.99 -21.95
CA LYS A 104 -10.13 11.38 -22.97
C LYS A 104 -9.76 12.41 -24.04
N LYS A 105 -10.75 13.11 -24.59
CA LYS A 105 -10.52 14.19 -25.57
C LYS A 105 -9.65 15.31 -25.02
N TRP A 106 -9.83 15.70 -23.75
CA TRP A 106 -8.98 16.71 -23.11
C TRP A 106 -7.53 16.23 -22.94
N VAL A 107 -7.33 14.99 -22.49
CA VAL A 107 -5.99 14.40 -22.36
C VAL A 107 -5.31 14.30 -23.72
N ASP A 108 -6.01 13.79 -24.73
CA ASP A 108 -5.48 13.64 -26.09
C ASP A 108 -5.12 15.01 -26.68
N SER A 109 -5.99 16.02 -26.53
CA SER A 109 -5.71 17.40 -26.95
C SER A 109 -4.53 18.02 -26.20
N TRP A 110 -4.36 17.71 -24.91
CA TRP A 110 -3.23 18.20 -24.13
C TRP A 110 -1.92 17.54 -24.57
N ILE A 111 -1.93 16.23 -24.84
CA ILE A 111 -0.77 15.47 -25.34
C ILE A 111 -0.36 16.01 -26.72
N THR A 112 -1.31 16.20 -27.64
CA THR A 112 -1.02 16.72 -28.99
C THR A 112 -0.57 18.17 -29.00
N SER A 113 -0.91 18.95 -27.98
CA SER A 113 -0.42 20.32 -27.79
C SER A 113 1.04 20.39 -27.28
N LYS A 114 1.66 19.28 -26.87
CA LYS A 114 3.05 19.27 -26.39
C LYS A 114 4.02 18.91 -27.51
N ASP A 115 5.12 19.66 -27.56
CA ASP A 115 6.23 19.37 -28.45
C ASP A 115 6.96 18.08 -28.03
N VAL A 116 7.53 17.35 -28.99
CA VAL A 116 8.24 16.08 -28.73
C VAL A 116 9.40 16.25 -27.73
N SER A 117 10.05 17.41 -27.69
CA SER A 117 11.10 17.74 -26.72
C SER A 117 10.59 17.76 -25.27
N PHE A 118 9.30 18.06 -25.05
CA PHE A 118 8.66 18.06 -23.73
C PHE A 118 8.68 16.67 -23.10
N PHE A 119 8.46 15.62 -23.89
CA PHE A 119 8.45 14.24 -23.40
C PHE A 119 9.87 13.71 -23.16
N ARG A 120 10.88 14.18 -23.91
CA ARG A 120 12.29 13.88 -23.65
C ARG A 120 12.80 14.52 -22.35
N GLY A 121 12.31 15.71 -22.02
CA GLY A 121 12.64 16.40 -20.76
C GLY A 121 11.84 15.93 -19.55
N GLY A 122 10.98 14.92 -19.65
CA GLY A 122 10.32 14.29 -18.50
C GLY A 122 9.56 15.23 -17.54
N ILE A 123 9.26 14.73 -16.33
CA ILE A 123 8.41 15.44 -15.35
C ILE A 123 9.09 16.68 -14.75
N HIS A 124 10.43 16.80 -14.83
CA HIS A 124 11.15 17.94 -14.24
C HIS A 124 10.82 19.28 -14.91
N LEU A 125 10.40 19.29 -16.18
CA LEU A 125 9.91 20.49 -16.88
C LEU A 125 8.52 20.94 -16.40
N LEU A 126 7.69 20.04 -15.84
CA LEU A 126 6.38 20.38 -15.28
C LEU A 126 6.49 21.17 -13.97
N LEU A 127 7.55 20.93 -13.19
CA LEU A 127 7.76 21.57 -11.88
C LEU A 127 8.19 23.03 -12.03
N LYS A 128 9.07 23.34 -12.99
CA LYS A 128 9.53 24.72 -13.27
C LYS A 128 8.36 25.65 -13.60
N ARG A 129 7.43 25.20 -14.45
CA ARG A 129 6.31 26.02 -14.94
C ARG A 129 5.21 26.29 -13.90
N CYS A 130 5.16 25.53 -12.79
CA CYS A 130 4.22 25.78 -11.69
C CYS A 130 4.66 26.92 -10.77
N ASN A 131 5.94 27.31 -10.79
CA ASN A 131 6.46 28.39 -9.95
C ASN A 131 6.40 29.77 -10.64
N GLU A 132 6.26 29.83 -11.96
CA GLU A 132 6.26 31.07 -12.76
C GLU A 132 4.87 31.72 -12.91
N LYS A 133 3.82 31.12 -12.32
CA LYS A 133 2.45 31.67 -12.35
C LYS A 133 1.93 32.08 -10.97
N LYS A 134 2.78 32.73 -10.18
CA LYS A 134 2.35 33.53 -9.03
C LYS A 134 2.18 34.98 -9.45
#